data_AF-A0A3C0VZJ7-F1
#
_entry.id   AF-A0A3C0VZJ7-F1
#
_cell.length_a   1.000
_cell.length_b   1.000
_cell.length_c   1.000
_cell.angle_alpha   90.00
_cell.angle_beta   90.00
_cell.angle_gamma   90.00
#
_symmetry.space_group_name_H-M   'P 1'
#
loop_
_entity.id
_entity.type
_entity.pdbx_description
1 polymer ?
#
loop_
_entity_poly.entity_id
_entity_poly.type
_entity_poly.pdbx_seq_one_letter_code
_entity_poly.pdbx_strand_id
1 'polypeptide(L)'
;HQPDQFKAKFGGQALGPWIGKLNNDGERIELRAPDGQLVDRVRYRLGFPWPVVGDTPGYSIELIHPDLDNNDGHNWKASVRGDASNKANRLILRGSQWKYLKGKKEASNPRSAWRKPDHKETGWLSGSTPIGYGENFMKKTLGDMRNSYTSVYFRKKFTVKDAKQIGALQFAIQYDDGFNA
;
A
#
# COMPACT_ATOMS: atom_id res chain seq x y z
N HIS A 1 -10.71 21.36 -7.43
CA HIS A 1 -11.59 20.52 -6.57
C HIS A 1 -12.79 21.32 -6.09
N GLN A 2 -13.95 20.68 -5.90
CA GLN A 2 -15.18 21.31 -5.40
C GLN A 2 -15.15 21.37 -3.86
N PRO A 3 -15.11 22.56 -3.22
CA PRO A 3 -15.01 22.70 -1.77
C PRO A 3 -16.11 21.95 -0.99
N ASP A 4 -17.32 21.88 -1.55
CA ASP A 4 -18.45 21.19 -0.93
C ASP A 4 -18.23 19.69 -0.80
N GLN A 5 -17.56 19.06 -1.78
CA GLN A 5 -17.19 17.64 -1.70
C GLN A 5 -16.16 17.38 -0.59
N PHE A 6 -15.22 18.30 -0.39
CA PHE A 6 -14.24 18.20 0.69
C PHE A 6 -14.93 18.28 2.06
N LYS A 7 -15.84 19.26 2.24
CA LYS A 7 -16.62 19.42 3.46
C LYS A 7 -17.47 18.19 3.76
N ALA A 8 -18.17 17.65 2.76
CA ALA A 8 -19.00 16.45 2.94
C ALA A 8 -18.17 15.21 3.35
N LYS A 9 -16.94 15.08 2.83
CA LYS A 9 -16.10 13.90 3.08
C LYS A 9 -15.27 14.00 4.36
N PHE A 10 -14.76 15.18 4.69
CA PHE A 10 -13.75 15.37 5.74
C PHE A 10 -14.19 16.34 6.85
N GLY A 11 -15.36 16.97 6.74
CA GLY A 11 -15.90 17.89 7.76
C GLY A 11 -15.22 19.26 7.83
N GLY A 12 -14.13 19.48 7.09
CA GLY A 12 -13.40 20.76 7.04
C GLY A 12 -13.90 21.71 5.94
N GLN A 13 -13.65 23.00 6.11
CA GLN A 13 -13.90 24.00 5.08
C GLN A 13 -12.66 24.13 4.19
N ALA A 14 -12.80 23.95 2.88
CA ALA A 14 -11.72 24.15 1.92
C ALA A 14 -11.90 25.48 1.19
N LEU A 15 -10.79 26.16 0.85
CA LEU A 15 -10.79 27.27 -0.08
C LEU A 15 -10.87 26.74 -1.52
N GLY A 16 -11.61 27.45 -2.38
CA GLY A 16 -11.76 27.09 -3.79
C GLY A 16 -13.10 27.54 -4.39
N PRO A 17 -13.45 27.04 -5.58
CA PRO A 17 -12.73 26.04 -6.36
C PRO A 17 -11.39 26.57 -6.91
N TRP A 18 -10.35 25.74 -6.85
CA TRP A 18 -9.08 26.05 -7.53
C TRP A 18 -9.28 25.94 -9.05
N ILE A 19 -8.99 27.04 -9.76
CA ILE A 19 -9.13 27.18 -11.22
C ILE A 19 -7.81 27.04 -11.99
N GLY A 20 -6.71 26.78 -11.28
CA GLY A 20 -5.39 26.57 -11.90
C GLY A 20 -5.27 25.19 -12.55
N LYS A 21 -4.07 24.92 -13.08
CA LYS A 21 -3.66 23.61 -13.57
C LYS A 21 -2.32 23.23 -12.97
N LEU A 22 -2.12 21.94 -12.75
CA LEU A 22 -0.84 21.40 -12.28
C LEU A 22 0.04 21.08 -13.50
N ASN A 23 1.36 21.07 -13.33
CA ASN A 23 2.27 20.68 -14.41
C ASN A 23 2.26 19.16 -14.59
N ASN A 24 1.96 18.68 -15.80
CA ASN A 24 1.89 17.26 -16.09
C ASN A 24 3.25 16.54 -15.93
N ASP A 25 4.37 17.26 -16.07
CA ASP A 25 5.71 16.68 -15.96
C ASP A 25 6.27 16.70 -14.52
N GLY A 26 5.59 17.40 -13.61
CA GLY A 26 6.05 17.61 -12.24
C GLY A 26 6.11 19.07 -11.81
N GLU A 27 5.79 19.32 -10.55
CA GLU A 27 6.04 20.60 -9.88
C GLU A 27 6.17 20.40 -8.36
N ARG A 28 6.34 21.50 -7.64
CA ARG A 28 6.37 21.51 -6.18
C ARG A 28 5.01 21.95 -5.64
N ILE A 29 4.40 21.10 -4.83
CA ILE A 29 3.20 21.40 -4.05
C ILE A 29 3.60 21.54 -2.58
N GLU A 30 3.09 22.58 -1.91
CA GLU A 30 3.31 22.83 -0.50
C GLU A 30 1.97 22.94 0.22
N LEU A 31 1.81 22.18 1.31
CA LEU A 31 0.75 22.35 2.27
C LEU A 31 1.25 23.25 3.39
N ARG A 32 0.54 24.34 3.67
CA ARG A 32 0.90 25.31 4.70
C ARG A 32 -0.22 25.47 5.71
N ALA A 33 0.15 25.70 6.97
CA ALA A 33 -0.77 26.07 8.03
C ALA A 33 -1.29 27.51 7.83
N PRO A 34 -2.37 27.93 8.51
CA PRO A 34 -2.94 29.27 8.36
C PRO A 34 -1.95 30.41 8.68
N ASP A 35 -0.94 30.16 9.52
CA ASP A 35 0.13 31.09 9.85
C ASP A 35 1.28 31.09 8.83
N GLY A 36 1.16 30.32 7.75
CA GLY A 36 2.14 30.20 6.67
C GLY A 36 3.23 29.17 6.91
N GLN A 37 3.27 28.49 8.07
CA GLN A 37 4.25 27.44 8.33
C GLN A 37 4.08 26.28 7.35
N LEU A 38 5.20 25.72 6.87
CA LEU A 38 5.18 24.55 6.00
C LEU A 38 4.78 23.32 6.80
N VAL A 39 3.66 22.70 6.43
CA VAL A 39 3.16 21.44 7.01
C VAL A 39 3.70 20.25 6.22
N ASP A 40 3.63 20.33 4.89
CA ASP A 40 4.13 19.27 4.01
C ASP A 40 4.58 19.82 2.65
N ARG A 41 5.47 19.11 1.95
CA ARG A 41 5.93 19.46 0.61
C ARG A 41 6.27 18.22 -0.20
N VAL A 42 5.69 18.14 -1.39
CA VAL A 42 6.05 17.14 -2.40
C VAL A 42 6.57 17.82 -3.67
N ARG A 43 7.63 17.28 -4.25
CA ARG A 43 8.04 17.56 -5.63
C ARG A 43 7.79 16.33 -6.49
N TYR A 44 6.58 16.22 -7.04
CA TYR A 44 6.20 15.08 -7.86
C TYR A 44 6.80 15.18 -9.26
N ARG A 45 6.87 14.04 -9.96
CA ARG A 45 7.32 13.94 -11.36
C ARG A 45 6.44 12.98 -12.13
N LEU A 46 6.53 13.04 -13.46
CA LEU A 46 6.01 12.02 -14.35
C LEU A 46 7.04 10.89 -14.53
N GLY A 47 6.58 9.64 -14.49
CA GLY A 47 7.43 8.48 -14.80
C GLY A 47 8.18 7.91 -13.59
N PHE A 48 8.70 6.70 -13.77
CA PHE A 48 9.38 5.93 -12.74
C PHE A 48 10.43 6.76 -11.98
N PRO A 49 10.47 6.70 -10.62
CA PRO A 49 9.69 5.78 -9.77
C PRO A 49 8.27 6.25 -9.43
N TRP A 50 7.85 7.42 -9.92
CA TRP A 50 6.49 7.91 -9.69
C TRP A 50 5.47 7.10 -10.49
N PRO A 51 4.25 6.88 -9.95
CA PRO A 51 3.19 6.23 -10.69
C PRO A 51 2.84 7.01 -11.97
N VAL A 52 2.79 6.30 -13.10
CA VAL A 52 2.30 6.86 -14.37
C VAL A 52 0.77 6.76 -14.37
N VAL A 53 0.11 7.85 -14.00
CA VAL A 53 -1.36 7.99 -14.00
C VAL A 53 -1.76 9.33 -14.63
N GLY A 54 -3.05 9.53 -14.89
CA GLY A 54 -3.60 10.78 -15.44
C GLY A 54 -4.46 10.55 -16.69
N ASP A 55 -4.23 9.44 -17.40
CA ASP A 55 -5.10 8.99 -18.47
C ASP A 55 -6.39 8.37 -17.94
N THR A 56 -7.42 8.34 -18.79
CA THR A 56 -8.73 7.72 -18.49
C THR A 56 -8.55 6.35 -17.83
N PRO A 57 -9.16 6.09 -16.66
CA PRO A 57 -10.28 6.83 -16.05
C PRO A 57 -9.90 8.02 -15.13
N GLY A 58 -8.64 8.46 -15.12
CA GLY A 58 -8.21 9.68 -14.40
C GLY A 58 -7.88 9.47 -12.93
N TYR A 59 -7.02 8.50 -12.61
CA TYR A 59 -6.57 8.26 -11.23
C TYR A 59 -5.63 9.38 -10.74
N SER A 60 -5.76 9.77 -9.47
CA SER A 60 -4.74 10.55 -8.76
C SER A 60 -3.61 9.64 -8.25
N ILE A 61 -2.55 10.21 -7.67
CA ILE A 61 -1.57 9.46 -6.86
C ILE A 61 -1.79 9.71 -5.37
N GLU A 62 -1.48 8.73 -4.54
CA GLU A 62 -1.56 8.82 -3.08
C GLU A 62 -0.27 8.28 -2.44
N LEU A 63 0.18 8.94 -1.38
CA LEU A 63 1.29 8.46 -0.57
C LEU A 63 0.89 7.15 0.11
N ILE A 64 1.77 6.15 0.05
CA ILE A 64 1.54 4.79 0.54
C ILE A 64 1.35 4.77 2.06
N HIS A 65 2.11 5.60 2.77
CA HIS A 65 2.08 5.76 4.22
C HIS A 65 2.47 7.21 4.59
N PRO A 66 1.77 7.87 5.54
CA PRO A 66 2.03 9.26 5.89
C PRO A 66 3.45 9.54 6.42
N ASP A 67 4.11 8.53 6.99
CA ASP A 67 5.46 8.68 7.57
C ASP A 67 6.60 8.45 6.56
N LEU A 68 6.30 8.10 5.30
CA LEU A 68 7.31 7.89 4.26
C LEU A 68 7.74 9.21 3.63
N ASP A 69 8.99 9.28 3.12
CA ASP A 69 9.46 10.44 2.37
C ASP A 69 8.61 10.63 1.11
N ASN A 70 7.79 11.67 1.14
CA ASN A 70 6.88 12.00 0.05
C ASN A 70 7.59 12.60 -1.17
N ASN A 71 8.90 12.84 -1.13
CA ASN A 71 9.70 13.23 -2.30
C ASN A 71 10.31 12.02 -3.02
N ASP A 72 10.21 10.82 -2.46
CA ASP A 72 10.59 9.58 -3.14
C ASP A 72 9.38 8.97 -3.86
N GLY A 73 9.46 8.86 -5.18
CA GLY A 73 8.38 8.33 -6.01
C GLY A 73 8.00 6.88 -5.69
N HIS A 74 8.91 6.08 -5.13
CA HIS A 74 8.61 4.70 -4.70
C HIS A 74 7.56 4.65 -3.58
N ASN A 75 7.46 5.72 -2.80
CA ASN A 75 6.49 5.85 -1.71
C ASN A 75 5.10 6.25 -2.18
N TRP A 76 4.88 6.43 -3.49
CA TRP A 76 3.61 6.80 -4.08
C TRP A 76 3.00 5.65 -4.86
N LYS A 77 1.67 5.61 -4.92
CA LYS A 77 0.94 4.69 -5.78
C LYS A 77 -0.26 5.38 -6.45
N ALA A 78 -0.77 4.78 -7.51
CA ALA A 78 -2.04 5.18 -8.09
C ALA A 78 -3.16 5.07 -7.04
N SER A 79 -4.00 6.09 -6.96
CA SER A 79 -5.27 6.04 -6.24
C SER A 79 -6.21 5.17 -7.06
N VAL A 80 -6.18 3.87 -6.82
CA VAL A 80 -7.21 3.00 -7.37
C VAL A 80 -8.49 3.32 -6.61
N ARG A 81 -9.50 3.87 -7.28
CA ARG A 81 -10.87 3.60 -6.87
C ARG A 81 -11.02 2.10 -7.07
N GLY A 82 -10.76 1.31 -6.04
CA GLY A 82 -11.35 -0.01 -5.92
C GLY A 82 -12.83 0.21 -6.20
N ASP A 83 -13.28 -0.31 -7.31
CA ASP A 83 -14.59 -0.07 -7.91
C ASP A 83 -15.66 0.12 -6.83
N ALA A 84 -16.05 1.37 -6.58
CA ALA A 84 -17.09 1.67 -5.60
C ALA A 84 -18.47 1.21 -6.08
N SER A 85 -18.57 0.71 -7.33
CA SER A 85 -19.78 0.12 -7.91
C SER A 85 -19.87 -1.40 -7.75
N ASN A 86 -18.79 -2.08 -7.36
CA ASN A 86 -18.86 -3.48 -6.93
C ASN A 86 -18.59 -3.61 -5.44
N LYS A 87 -19.54 -4.17 -4.71
CA LYS A 87 -19.46 -4.51 -3.28
C LYS A 87 -18.39 -5.58 -3.02
N ALA A 88 -17.12 -5.27 -3.25
CA ALA A 88 -16.01 -6.15 -2.94
C ALA A 88 -15.91 -6.27 -1.42
N ASN A 89 -16.31 -7.42 -0.88
CA ASN A 89 -16.15 -7.71 0.54
C ASN A 89 -14.66 -7.81 0.87
N ARG A 90 -14.16 -6.93 1.74
CA ARG A 90 -12.76 -6.96 2.16
C ARG A 90 -12.53 -8.16 3.08
N LEU A 91 -11.84 -9.18 2.55
CA LEU A 91 -11.56 -10.44 3.25
C LEU A 91 -10.40 -10.34 4.25
N ILE A 92 -9.42 -9.47 3.97
CA ILE A 92 -8.24 -9.26 4.81
C ILE A 92 -8.10 -7.77 5.08
N LEU A 93 -8.14 -7.38 6.36
CA LEU A 93 -7.94 -6.00 6.77
C LEU A 93 -6.45 -5.63 6.77
N ARG A 94 -6.15 -4.34 6.50
CA ARG A 94 -4.83 -3.76 6.76
C ARG A 94 -4.48 -3.94 8.24
N GLY A 95 -3.21 -4.18 8.54
CA GLY A 95 -2.75 -4.42 9.92
C GLY A 95 -3.09 -5.79 10.50
N SER A 96 -3.77 -6.66 9.74
CA SER A 96 -4.08 -8.02 10.19
C SER A 96 -2.80 -8.82 10.49
N GLN A 97 -2.93 -9.82 11.36
CA GLN A 97 -1.83 -10.77 11.61
C GLN A 97 -1.66 -11.76 10.45
N TRP A 98 -0.41 -11.97 10.06
CA TRP A 98 0.02 -12.92 9.03
C TRP A 98 0.95 -13.97 9.63
N LYS A 99 0.99 -15.14 9.00
CA LYS A 99 2.10 -16.08 9.17
C LYS A 99 3.24 -15.63 8.27
N TYR A 100 4.46 -15.66 8.78
CA TYR A 100 5.63 -15.37 7.97
C TYR A 100 6.80 -16.31 8.29
N LEU A 101 7.64 -16.57 7.30
CA LEU A 101 8.84 -17.38 7.43
C LEU A 101 10.03 -16.61 6.85
N LYS A 102 11.09 -16.48 7.65
CA LYS A 102 12.34 -15.85 7.21
C LYS A 102 13.02 -16.75 6.17
N GLY A 103 13.40 -16.20 5.03
CA GLY A 103 13.93 -16.92 3.88
C GLY A 103 15.39 -17.36 4.01
N LYS A 104 15.74 -17.97 5.16
CA LYS A 104 17.05 -18.63 5.35
C LYS A 104 17.15 -19.96 4.60
N LYS A 105 16.01 -20.51 4.17
CA LYS A 105 15.84 -21.68 3.32
C LYS A 105 14.49 -21.58 2.60
N GLU A 106 14.29 -22.39 1.58
CA GLU A 106 13.00 -22.50 0.91
C GLU A 106 11.88 -22.88 1.90
N ALA A 107 10.68 -22.32 1.70
CA ALA A 107 9.56 -22.50 2.62
C ALA A 107 9.02 -23.93 2.69
N SER A 108 9.27 -24.73 1.66
CA SER A 108 8.93 -26.15 1.63
C SER A 108 9.78 -26.90 0.60
N ASN A 109 9.82 -28.22 0.72
CA ASN A 109 10.29 -29.13 -0.33
C ASN A 109 9.17 -30.15 -0.62
N PRO A 110 8.57 -30.19 -1.82
CA PRO A 110 8.86 -29.36 -3.00
C PRO A 110 8.54 -27.88 -2.80
N ARG A 111 9.17 -26.99 -3.60
CA ARG A 111 9.09 -25.53 -3.45
C ARG A 111 7.66 -24.96 -3.50
N SER A 112 6.73 -25.64 -4.16
CA SER A 112 5.35 -25.19 -4.31
C SER A 112 4.41 -25.68 -3.20
N ALA A 113 4.84 -26.63 -2.35
CA ALA A 113 3.97 -27.24 -1.35
C ALA A 113 3.41 -26.24 -0.33
N TRP A 114 4.19 -25.22 0.06
CA TRP A 114 3.73 -24.20 1.01
C TRP A 114 2.56 -23.34 0.52
N ARG A 115 2.36 -23.29 -0.81
CA ARG A 115 1.27 -22.55 -1.47
C ARG A 115 -0.06 -23.31 -1.44
N LYS A 116 -0.06 -24.60 -1.10
CA LYS A 116 -1.28 -25.41 -1.05
C LYS A 116 -2.14 -25.05 0.17
N PRO A 117 -3.49 -25.09 0.09
CA PRO A 117 -4.37 -24.69 1.19
C PRO A 117 -4.14 -25.46 2.50
N ASP A 118 -3.79 -26.74 2.39
CA ASP A 118 -3.59 -27.70 3.48
C ASP A 118 -2.20 -27.64 4.15
N HIS A 119 -1.26 -26.85 3.59
CA HIS A 119 0.08 -26.70 4.15
C HIS A 119 0.04 -26.31 5.63
N LYS A 120 0.81 -27.05 6.44
CA LYS A 120 1.00 -26.79 7.86
C LYS A 120 2.10 -25.76 8.04
N GLU A 121 1.78 -24.65 8.70
CA GLU A 121 2.68 -23.53 8.96
C GLU A 121 3.63 -23.80 10.13
N THR A 122 4.14 -25.04 10.26
CA THR A 122 5.05 -25.44 11.33
C THR A 122 6.34 -24.64 11.25
N GLY A 123 6.72 -23.97 12.34
CA GLY A 123 7.90 -23.10 12.38
C GLY A 123 7.71 -21.72 11.74
N TRP A 124 6.53 -21.41 11.19
CA TRP A 124 6.22 -20.06 10.74
C TRP A 124 5.89 -19.17 11.95
N LEU A 125 6.44 -17.97 11.92
CA LEU A 125 6.23 -16.93 12.92
C LEU A 125 4.92 -16.17 12.63
N SER A 126 4.47 -15.37 13.59
CA SER A 126 3.28 -14.51 13.46
C SER A 126 3.63 -13.05 13.70
N GLY A 127 3.07 -12.15 12.89
CA GLY A 127 3.25 -10.71 13.04
C GLY A 127 2.09 -9.93 12.42
N SER A 128 1.78 -8.76 12.97
CA SER A 128 0.84 -7.82 12.36
C SER A 128 1.56 -7.01 11.28
N THR A 129 0.89 -6.76 10.15
CA THR A 129 1.47 -5.89 9.11
C THR A 129 1.47 -4.41 9.56
N PRO A 130 2.40 -3.58 9.06
CA PRO A 130 3.54 -3.93 8.19
C PRO A 130 4.60 -4.80 8.89
N ILE A 131 5.11 -5.80 8.16
CA ILE A 131 6.20 -6.69 8.61
C ILE A 131 7.38 -6.45 7.68
N GLY A 132 8.53 -6.05 8.21
CA GLY A 132 9.66 -5.64 7.38
C GLY A 132 10.85 -5.14 8.19
N TYR A 133 11.78 -4.46 7.51
CA TYR A 133 13.03 -3.94 8.06
C TYR A 133 13.21 -2.48 7.61
N GLY A 134 14.03 -1.70 8.32
CA GLY A 134 14.46 -0.36 7.89
C GLY A 134 13.54 0.79 8.29
N GLU A 135 12.25 0.52 8.50
CA GLU A 135 11.25 1.56 8.75
C GLU A 135 10.73 1.61 10.19
N ASN A 136 10.49 2.82 10.69
CA ASN A 136 10.03 3.06 12.07
C ASN A 136 8.54 2.72 12.27
N PHE A 137 7.75 2.69 11.20
CA PHE A 137 6.31 2.37 11.26
C PHE A 137 6.02 0.85 11.22
N MET A 138 7.06 0.00 11.17
CA MET A 138 6.89 -1.45 11.16
C MET A 138 6.21 -1.93 12.43
N LYS A 139 5.10 -2.67 12.29
CA LYS A 139 4.46 -3.37 13.42
C LYS A 139 5.22 -4.62 13.81
N LYS A 140 5.85 -5.30 12.85
CA LYS A 140 6.81 -6.36 13.12
C LYS A 140 8.13 -6.10 12.41
N THR A 141 9.11 -5.61 13.18
CA THR A 141 10.47 -5.41 12.71
C THR A 141 11.24 -6.74 12.61
N LEU A 142 11.88 -6.94 11.48
CA LEU A 142 12.78 -8.05 11.14
C LEU A 142 14.24 -7.62 11.33
N GLY A 143 14.60 -7.24 12.56
CA GLY A 143 15.92 -6.63 12.86
C GLY A 143 17.14 -7.49 12.53
N ASP A 144 16.95 -8.80 12.36
CA ASP A 144 18.01 -9.75 11.97
C ASP A 144 18.07 -10.00 10.45
N MET A 145 17.35 -9.22 9.64
CA MET A 145 17.30 -9.44 8.18
C MET A 145 18.61 -9.07 7.49
N ARG A 146 19.21 -7.93 7.85
CA ARG A 146 20.45 -7.43 7.24
C ARG A 146 21.56 -8.48 7.38
N ASN A 147 22.17 -8.85 6.24
CA ASN A 147 23.22 -9.86 6.12
C ASN A 147 22.82 -11.29 6.55
N SER A 148 21.52 -11.61 6.70
CA SER A 148 21.07 -12.95 7.10
C SER A 148 20.13 -13.61 6.11
N TYR A 149 19.19 -12.86 5.53
CA TYR A 149 18.26 -13.36 4.51
C TYR A 149 17.72 -12.20 3.67
N THR A 150 17.41 -12.47 2.41
CA THR A 150 16.92 -11.47 1.44
C THR A 150 15.45 -11.66 1.07
N SER A 151 14.81 -12.72 1.57
CA SER A 151 13.42 -13.04 1.27
C SER A 151 12.62 -13.35 2.53
N VAL A 152 11.32 -13.09 2.48
CA VAL A 152 10.37 -13.44 3.53
C VAL A 152 9.12 -14.00 2.86
N TYR A 153 8.69 -15.17 3.30
CA TYR A 153 7.46 -15.78 2.83
C TYR A 153 6.30 -15.37 3.73
N PHE A 154 5.15 -15.05 3.15
CA PHE A 154 3.96 -14.64 3.87
C PHE A 154 2.78 -15.55 3.53
N ARG A 155 1.98 -15.91 4.53
CA ARG A 155 0.78 -16.73 4.36
C ARG A 155 -0.36 -16.21 5.23
N LYS A 156 -1.54 -16.11 4.64
CA LYS A 156 -2.78 -15.72 5.32
C LYS A 156 -3.90 -16.64 4.87
N LYS A 157 -4.51 -17.29 5.84
CA LYS A 157 -5.80 -17.95 5.66
C LYS A 157 -6.91 -16.91 5.83
N PHE A 158 -7.91 -17.00 4.96
CA PHE A 158 -9.16 -16.27 5.07
C PHE A 158 -10.29 -17.23 4.74
N THR A 159 -11.49 -16.91 5.21
CA THR A 159 -12.69 -17.73 4.99
C THR A 159 -13.66 -16.95 4.12
N VAL A 160 -14.29 -17.66 3.19
CA VAL A 160 -15.37 -17.15 2.37
C VAL A 160 -16.62 -17.97 2.65
N LYS A 161 -17.78 -17.32 2.71
CA LYS A 161 -19.05 -18.00 3.05
C LYS A 161 -19.47 -18.97 1.95
N ASP A 162 -19.37 -18.55 0.69
CA ASP A 162 -19.67 -19.36 -0.48
C ASP A 162 -18.68 -19.03 -1.60
N ALA A 163 -17.78 -19.96 -1.90
CA ALA A 163 -16.76 -19.78 -2.92
C ALA A 163 -17.36 -19.72 -4.34
N LYS A 164 -18.56 -20.28 -4.56
CA LYS A 164 -19.22 -20.29 -5.88
C LYS A 164 -19.72 -18.90 -6.27
N GLN A 165 -19.86 -17.99 -5.32
CA GLN A 165 -20.28 -16.61 -5.54
C GLN A 165 -19.10 -15.66 -5.80
N ILE A 166 -17.87 -16.17 -5.81
CA ILE A 166 -16.67 -15.36 -6.02
C ILE A 166 -16.30 -15.39 -7.50
N GLY A 167 -16.61 -14.31 -8.22
CA GLY A 167 -16.20 -14.13 -9.61
C GLY A 167 -14.71 -13.79 -9.77
N ALA A 168 -14.13 -13.09 -8.78
CA ALA A 168 -12.70 -12.73 -8.78
C ALA A 168 -12.20 -12.45 -7.37
N LEU A 169 -10.89 -12.62 -7.16
CA LEU A 169 -10.17 -12.14 -5.99
C LEU A 169 -9.13 -11.11 -6.44
N GLN A 170 -9.17 -9.92 -5.82
CA GLN A 170 -8.14 -8.91 -6.00
C GLN A 170 -7.23 -8.91 -4.78
N PHE A 171 -5.95 -9.19 -5.00
CA PHE A 171 -4.92 -9.07 -3.98
C PHE A 171 -4.15 -7.77 -4.17
N ALA A 172 -4.30 -6.85 -3.22
CA ALA A 172 -3.57 -5.59 -3.20
C ALA A 172 -2.57 -5.61 -2.04
N ILE A 173 -1.31 -5.36 -2.36
CA ILE A 173 -0.21 -5.29 -1.41
C ILE A 173 0.59 -4.01 -1.61
N GLN A 174 1.28 -3.62 -0.55
CA GLN A 174 2.35 -2.63 -0.59
C GLN A 174 3.61 -3.37 -0.15
N TYR A 175 4.69 -3.21 -0.89
CA TYR A 175 5.96 -3.89 -0.66
C TYR A 175 7.10 -2.96 -1.06
N ASP A 176 8.24 -3.19 -0.44
CA ASP A 176 9.52 -2.54 -0.72
C ASP A 176 10.60 -3.55 -0.27
N ASP A 177 11.53 -4.00 -1.12
CA ASP A 177 11.73 -3.58 -2.52
C ASP A 177 10.86 -4.38 -3.52
N GLY A 178 10.87 -5.71 -3.45
CA GLY A 178 10.34 -6.60 -4.49
C GLY A 178 9.37 -7.65 -3.97
N PHE A 179 8.39 -8.02 -4.79
CA PHE A 179 7.40 -9.04 -4.48
C PHE A 179 7.28 -10.10 -5.58
N ASN A 180 7.07 -11.35 -5.17
CA ASN A 180 6.82 -12.50 -6.05
C ASN A 180 5.64 -13.32 -5.50
N ALA A 181 4.58 -13.47 -6.30
CA ALA A 181 3.37 -14.26 -6.00
C ALA A 181 3.41 -15.64 -6.66
#